data_AF-A0A8B7US27-F1
#
_entry.id   AF-A0A8B7US27-F1
#
_cell.length_a   1.000
_cell.length_b   1.000
_cell.length_c   1.000
_cell.angle_alpha   90.00
_cell.angle_beta   90.00
_cell.angle_gamma   90.00
#
_symmetry.space_group_name_H-M   'P 1'
#
loop_
_entity.id
_entity.type
_entity.pdbx_description
1 polymer ?
#
loop_
_entity_poly.entity_id
_entity_poly.type
_entity_poly.pdbx_seq_one_letter_code
_entity_poly.pdbx_strand_id
1 'polypeptide(L)'
;MPILLFLIDTSASMNQRSHLGTTYLDTAKGAVETFMKLRARDPASRGDRYMLVTFEEPPYAIKAGWKENHATFMNELKNLQAEGLTTLGQSLRTAFDLLNLNRLVTGIDNYGQLHLPLNSPLPGSELTKEPFRWDQRLFALVLRLPGTMSVESEQLTGVPLDDSAITPMCEVTGGKFFVGRNSVI
;
A
#
# COMPACT_ATOMS: atom_id res chain seq x y z
N MET A 1 -13.09 6.40 -11.94
CA MET A 1 -12.77 4.99 -11.65
C MET A 1 -11.72 4.99 -10.55
N PRO A 2 -12.06 4.63 -9.30
CA PRO A 2 -11.07 4.58 -8.23
C PRO A 2 -10.05 3.47 -8.46
N ILE A 3 -8.80 3.75 -8.11
CA ILE A 3 -7.70 2.77 -8.16
C ILE A 3 -7.19 2.60 -6.73
N LEU A 4 -7.16 1.36 -6.27
CA LEU A 4 -6.70 0.99 -4.94
C LEU A 4 -5.46 0.12 -5.09
N LEU A 5 -4.31 0.65 -4.70
CA LEU A 5 -3.05 -0.06 -4.70
C LEU A 5 -2.73 -0.50 -3.27
N PHE A 6 -2.62 -1.81 -3.06
CA PHE A 6 -2.15 -2.39 -1.81
C PHE A 6 -0.65 -2.59 -1.89
N LEU A 7 0.08 -1.89 -1.02
CA LEU A 7 1.50 -2.08 -0.81
C LEU A 7 1.68 -2.91 0.46
N ILE A 8 2.12 -4.15 0.32
CA ILE A 8 2.26 -5.08 1.44
C ILE A 8 3.74 -5.33 1.70
N ASP A 9 4.17 -5.12 2.95
CA ASP A 9 5.49 -5.54 3.39
C ASP A 9 5.55 -7.08 3.37
N THR A 10 6.46 -7.61 2.55
CA THR A 10 6.76 -9.03 2.45
C THR A 10 8.14 -9.35 2.99
N SER A 11 8.78 -8.46 3.75
CA SER A 11 10.10 -8.69 4.33
C SER A 11 10.09 -9.84 5.34
N ALA A 12 11.27 -10.41 5.62
CA ALA A 12 11.42 -11.49 6.59
C ALA A 12 10.90 -11.14 7.99
N SER A 13 10.84 -9.85 8.34
CA SER A 13 10.30 -9.35 9.61
C SER A 13 8.81 -9.69 9.80
N MET A 14 8.07 -9.88 8.70
CA MET A 14 6.64 -10.21 8.71
C MET A 14 6.34 -11.66 9.08
N ASN A 15 7.37 -12.51 9.26
CA ASN A 15 7.24 -13.86 9.82
C ASN A 15 7.02 -13.89 11.34
N GLN A 16 7.11 -12.74 12.02
CA GLN A 16 6.77 -12.64 13.44
C GLN A 16 5.34 -13.11 13.68
N ARG A 17 5.16 -13.87 14.77
CA ARG A 17 3.86 -14.42 15.14
C ARG A 17 3.21 -13.57 16.22
N SER A 18 1.92 -13.30 16.04
CA SER A 18 1.08 -12.75 17.09
C SER A 18 0.79 -13.79 18.18
N HIS A 19 0.18 -13.36 19.29
CA HIS A 19 -0.35 -14.24 20.33
C HIS A 19 -1.37 -15.28 19.83
N LEU A 20 -1.98 -15.06 18.66
CA LEU A 20 -2.88 -16.04 18.01
C LEU A 20 -2.12 -17.11 17.22
N GLY A 21 -0.80 -17.03 17.13
CA GLY A 21 0.05 -17.95 16.37
C GLY A 21 0.10 -17.67 14.87
N THR A 22 -0.68 -16.73 14.35
CA THR A 22 -0.63 -16.27 12.95
C THR A 22 0.53 -15.31 12.72
N THR A 23 1.09 -15.30 11.50
CA THR A 23 2.12 -14.32 11.14
C THR A 23 1.51 -12.93 10.90
N TYR A 24 2.34 -11.89 10.93
CA TYR A 24 1.89 -10.55 10.54
C TYR A 24 1.49 -10.50 9.08
N LEU A 25 2.17 -11.25 8.20
CA LEU A 25 1.78 -11.36 6.79
C LEU A 25 0.38 -11.97 6.63
N ASP A 26 0.07 -13.04 7.37
CA ASP A 26 -1.25 -13.67 7.32
C ASP A 26 -2.34 -12.71 7.80
N THR A 27 -2.05 -11.95 8.85
CA THR A 27 -2.95 -10.92 9.37
C THR A 27 -3.17 -9.80 8.34
N ALA A 28 -2.11 -9.35 7.66
CA ALA A 28 -2.20 -8.34 6.61
C ALA A 28 -3.02 -8.84 5.41
N LYS A 29 -2.80 -10.09 4.96
CA LYS A 29 -3.61 -10.72 3.91
C LYS A 29 -5.10 -10.75 4.29
N GLY A 30 -5.40 -11.21 5.51
CA GLY A 30 -6.77 -11.26 6.02
C GLY A 30 -7.44 -9.89 6.10
N ALA A 31 -6.70 -8.85 6.50
CA ALA A 31 -7.18 -7.47 6.50
C ALA A 31 -7.56 -6.99 5.10
N VAL A 32 -6.72 -7.28 4.10
CA VAL A 32 -6.99 -6.93 2.70
C VAL A 32 -8.23 -7.67 2.18
N GLU A 33 -8.36 -8.97 2.45
CA GLU A 33 -9.55 -9.73 2.05
C GLU A 33 -10.83 -9.16 2.66
N THR A 34 -10.79 -8.82 3.96
CA THR A 34 -11.93 -8.25 4.68
C THR A 34 -12.28 -6.87 4.14
N PHE A 35 -11.27 -6.02 3.89
CA PHE A 35 -11.47 -4.73 3.25
C PHE A 35 -12.16 -4.86 1.89
N MET A 36 -11.71 -5.78 1.03
CA MET A 36 -12.32 -5.98 -0.29
C MET A 36 -13.76 -6.48 -0.17
N LYS A 37 -14.05 -7.39 0.77
CA LYS A 37 -15.41 -7.87 1.04
C LYS A 37 -16.33 -6.75 1.51
N LEU A 38 -15.83 -5.85 2.37
CA LEU A 38 -16.59 -4.68 2.83
C LEU A 38 -16.80 -3.67 1.70
N ARG A 39 -15.77 -3.39 0.90
CA ARG A 39 -15.83 -2.47 -0.25
C ARG A 39 -16.81 -2.95 -1.31
N ALA A 40 -16.88 -4.26 -1.56
CA ALA A 40 -17.82 -4.85 -2.52
C ALA A 40 -19.31 -4.68 -2.15
N ARG A 41 -19.62 -4.31 -0.90
CA ARG A 41 -20.99 -3.98 -0.48
C ARG A 41 -21.46 -2.61 -0.98
N ASP A 42 -20.53 -1.73 -1.33
CA ASP A 42 -20.82 -0.40 -1.86
C ASP A 42 -21.06 -0.47 -3.38
N PRO A 43 -22.24 -0.08 -3.91
CA PRO A 43 -22.50 -0.04 -5.34
C PRO A 43 -21.48 0.77 -6.16
N ALA A 44 -20.82 1.76 -5.54
CA ALA A 44 -19.80 2.57 -6.18
C ALA A 44 -18.50 1.80 -6.48
N SER A 45 -18.30 0.61 -5.89
CA SER A 45 -17.07 -0.17 -6.06
C SER A 45 -17.00 -0.98 -7.36
N ARG A 46 -18.07 -1.01 -8.18
CA ARG A 46 -18.15 -1.83 -9.41
C ARG A 46 -17.10 -1.47 -10.47
N GLY A 47 -16.53 -0.26 -10.40
CA GLY A 47 -15.45 0.17 -11.28
C GLY A 47 -14.08 0.14 -10.61
N ASP A 48 -13.94 -0.28 -9.36
CA ASP A 48 -12.66 -0.20 -8.66
C ASP A 48 -11.63 -1.13 -9.31
N ARG A 49 -10.40 -0.63 -9.46
CA ARG A 49 -9.25 -1.44 -9.88
C ARG A 49 -8.32 -1.66 -8.70
N TYR A 50 -7.95 -2.92 -8.46
CA TYR A 50 -7.04 -3.31 -7.40
C TYR A 50 -5.67 -3.65 -7.96
N MET A 51 -4.62 -3.16 -7.31
CA MET A 51 -3.22 -3.46 -7.63
C MET A 51 -2.49 -3.94 -6.39
N LEU A 52 -1.48 -4.79 -6.58
CA LEU A 52 -0.67 -5.35 -5.50
C LEU A 52 0.81 -5.11 -5.78
N VAL A 53 1.49 -4.48 -4.83
CA VAL A 53 2.93 -4.24 -4.83
C VAL A 53 3.53 -4.79 -3.54
N THR A 54 4.72 -5.38 -3.62
CA THR A 54 5.48 -5.95 -2.50
C THR A 54 6.81 -5.21 -2.30
N PHE A 55 7.59 -5.62 -1.29
CA PHE A 55 8.92 -5.04 -0.99
C PHE A 55 10.06 -5.75 -1.75
N GLU A 56 9.72 -6.56 -2.74
CA GLU A 56 10.71 -7.15 -3.64
C GLU A 56 11.33 -6.10 -4.55
N GLU A 57 12.46 -6.44 -5.16
CA GLU A 57 13.10 -5.58 -6.13
C GLU A 57 12.37 -5.65 -7.50
N PRO A 58 12.32 -4.53 -8.25
CA PRO A 58 11.87 -4.57 -9.64
C PRO A 58 12.69 -5.57 -10.46
N PRO A 59 12.07 -6.39 -11.34
CA PRO A 59 10.67 -6.29 -11.80
C PRO A 59 9.65 -7.06 -10.96
N TYR A 60 10.05 -7.80 -9.92
CA TYR A 60 9.17 -8.72 -9.20
C TYR A 60 8.27 -8.06 -8.14
N ALA A 61 8.53 -6.79 -7.83
CA ALA A 61 7.76 -5.97 -6.91
C ALA A 61 6.26 -5.88 -7.25
N ILE A 62 5.89 -5.87 -8.54
CA ILE A 62 4.50 -5.72 -8.98
C ILE A 62 3.90 -7.10 -9.19
N LYS A 63 2.97 -7.50 -8.31
CA LYS A 63 2.27 -8.78 -8.42
C LYS A 63 0.99 -8.69 -9.23
N ALA A 64 0.26 -7.59 -9.06
CA ALA A 64 -0.95 -7.30 -9.85
C ALA A 64 -0.96 -5.83 -10.28
N GLY A 65 -0.87 -5.59 -11.60
CA GLY A 65 -0.81 -4.25 -12.19
C GLY A 65 -1.99 -3.91 -13.10
N TRP A 66 -1.76 -3.05 -14.09
CA TRP A 66 -2.80 -2.51 -14.99
C TRP A 66 -3.55 -3.53 -15.85
N LYS A 67 -2.90 -4.66 -16.17
CA LYS A 67 -3.44 -5.68 -17.07
C LYS A 67 -4.17 -6.80 -16.32
N GLU A 68 -4.03 -6.86 -15.00
CA GLU A 68 -4.49 -7.98 -14.21
C GLU A 68 -5.94 -7.82 -13.75
N ASN A 69 -6.62 -8.96 -13.58
CA ASN A 69 -7.99 -9.01 -13.10
C ASN A 69 -8.04 -9.31 -11.59
N HIS A 70 -9.25 -9.23 -11.02
CA HIS A 70 -9.47 -9.49 -9.59
C HIS A 70 -9.05 -10.91 -9.16
N ALA A 71 -9.19 -11.92 -10.03
CA ALA A 71 -8.79 -13.28 -9.70
C ALA A 71 -7.27 -13.43 -9.60
N THR A 72 -6.50 -12.82 -10.52
CA THR A 72 -5.03 -12.78 -10.43
C THR A 72 -4.60 -12.09 -9.15
N PHE A 73 -5.18 -10.92 -8.83
CA PHE A 73 -4.88 -10.20 -7.59
C PHE A 73 -5.07 -11.11 -6.35
N MET A 74 -6.21 -11.81 -6.25
CA MET A 74 -6.50 -12.68 -5.12
C MET A 74 -5.57 -13.89 -5.06
N ASN A 75 -5.15 -14.42 -6.21
CA ASN A 75 -4.18 -15.52 -6.25
C ASN A 75 -2.80 -15.06 -5.77
N GLU A 76 -2.32 -13.92 -6.25
CA GLU A 76 -1.05 -13.35 -5.82
C GLU A 76 -1.04 -13.01 -4.33
N LEU A 77 -2.11 -12.37 -3.83
CA LEU A 77 -2.25 -12.04 -2.41
C LEU A 77 -2.13 -13.28 -1.51
N LYS A 78 -2.76 -14.40 -1.91
CA LYS A 78 -2.70 -15.65 -1.14
C LYS A 78 -1.30 -16.25 -1.11
N ASN A 79 -0.61 -16.21 -2.25
CA ASN A 79 0.69 -16.85 -2.43
C ASN A 79 1.89 -16.01 -1.94
N LEU A 80 1.68 -14.75 -1.49
CA LEU A 80 2.77 -13.94 -0.93
C LEU A 80 3.53 -14.67 0.17
N GLN A 81 4.86 -14.58 0.12
CA GLN A 81 5.76 -15.12 1.14
C GLN A 81 6.48 -13.96 1.83
N ALA A 82 6.80 -14.15 3.12
CA ALA A 82 7.57 -13.18 3.88
C ALA A 82 9.06 -13.50 3.78
N GLU A 83 9.76 -12.86 2.85
CA GLU A 83 11.19 -13.01 2.59
C GLU A 83 11.86 -11.68 2.19
N GLY A 84 13.18 -11.60 2.37
CA GLY A 84 13.95 -10.41 1.99
C GLY A 84 13.93 -9.26 3.00
N LEU A 85 14.36 -8.09 2.55
CA LEU A 85 14.63 -6.90 3.37
C LEU A 85 13.49 -5.88 3.29
N THR A 86 13.37 -5.04 4.32
CA THR A 86 12.41 -3.94 4.34
C THR A 86 12.91 -2.77 3.49
N THR A 87 12.32 -2.59 2.29
CA THR A 87 12.73 -1.59 1.29
C THR A 87 11.65 -0.55 1.01
N LEU A 88 11.00 -0.04 2.07
CA LEU A 88 9.84 0.87 2.00
C LEU A 88 9.99 2.03 1.00
N GLY A 89 11.15 2.69 0.94
CA GLY A 89 11.36 3.82 0.02
C GLY A 89 11.33 3.41 -1.46
N GLN A 90 11.93 2.27 -1.80
CA GLN A 90 11.97 1.75 -3.16
C GLN A 90 10.61 1.21 -3.60
N SER A 91 9.92 0.50 -2.71
CA SER A 91 8.61 -0.06 -3.00
C SER A 91 7.53 1.03 -3.13
N LEU A 92 7.58 2.09 -2.31
CA LEU A 92 6.74 3.28 -2.48
C LEU A 92 7.00 3.99 -3.81
N ARG A 93 8.27 4.18 -4.18
CA ARG A 93 8.62 4.76 -5.49
C ARG A 93 8.01 3.95 -6.62
N THR A 94 8.17 2.64 -6.58
CA THR A 94 7.63 1.71 -7.59
C THR A 94 6.11 1.77 -7.66
N ALA A 95 5.44 1.88 -6.51
CA ALA A 95 3.98 2.03 -6.46
C ALA A 95 3.51 3.35 -7.09
N PHE A 96 4.17 4.47 -6.79
CA PHE A 96 3.85 5.77 -7.42
C PHE A 96 4.14 5.77 -8.91
N ASP A 97 5.27 5.21 -9.33
CA ASP A 97 5.61 5.08 -10.75
C ASP A 97 4.55 4.26 -11.50
N LEU A 98 4.09 3.14 -10.90
CA LEU A 98 3.01 2.32 -11.45
C LEU A 98 1.72 3.12 -11.61
N LEU A 99 1.32 3.93 -10.63
CA LEU A 99 0.12 4.77 -10.71
C LEU A 99 0.25 5.85 -11.78
N ASN A 100 1.44 6.45 -11.91
CA ASN A 100 1.70 7.54 -12.84
C ASN A 100 1.79 7.09 -14.31
N LEU A 101 2.12 5.81 -14.59
CA LEU A 101 2.14 5.27 -15.96
C LEU A 101 0.83 5.51 -16.72
N ASN A 102 -0.32 5.36 -16.06
CA ASN A 102 -1.61 5.56 -16.72
C ASN A 102 -1.86 7.04 -17.03
N ARG A 103 -1.37 7.97 -16.19
CA ARG A 103 -1.54 9.41 -16.39
C ARG A 103 -0.75 9.93 -17.59
N LEU A 104 0.44 9.36 -17.81
CA LEU A 104 1.26 9.66 -18.98
C LEU A 104 0.57 9.21 -20.28
N VAL A 105 0.00 8.00 -20.29
CA VAL A 105 -0.67 7.44 -21.48
C VAL A 105 -2.02 8.11 -21.76
N THR A 106 -2.73 8.56 -20.73
CA THR A 106 -4.06 9.19 -20.86
C THR A 106 -4.02 10.70 -21.02
N GLY A 107 -2.83 11.33 -20.98
CA GLY A 107 -2.68 12.77 -21.13
C GLY A 107 -3.29 13.59 -19.99
N ILE A 108 -3.50 12.98 -18.81
CA ILE A 108 -4.08 13.66 -17.63
C ILE A 108 -3.11 14.73 -17.09
N ASP A 109 -1.81 14.58 -17.33
CA ASP A 109 -0.77 15.56 -17.02
C ASP A 109 -0.31 16.31 -18.29
N ASN A 110 -1.24 16.93 -19.03
CA ASN A 110 -0.91 17.83 -20.14
C ASN A 110 -0.32 19.16 -19.61
N TYR A 111 0.90 19.11 -19.09
CA TYR A 111 1.71 20.31 -18.91
C TYR A 111 2.15 20.79 -20.29
N GLY A 112 1.57 21.88 -20.77
CA GLY A 112 2.01 22.52 -22.00
C GLY A 112 3.49 22.89 -21.92
N GLN A 113 4.29 22.34 -22.84
CA GLN A 113 5.56 22.89 -23.34
C GLN A 113 6.60 23.42 -22.32
N LEU A 114 7.03 22.67 -21.31
CA LEU A 114 8.29 23.00 -20.64
C LEU A 114 9.10 21.76 -20.26
N HIS A 115 10.23 21.58 -20.95
CA HIS A 115 11.22 20.55 -20.67
C HIS A 115 12.12 21.04 -19.53
N LEU A 116 12.06 20.41 -18.37
CA LEU A 116 13.01 20.61 -17.28
C LEU A 116 13.74 19.30 -17.04
N PRO A 117 15.07 19.28 -16.86
CA PRO A 117 15.83 18.06 -16.64
C PRO A 117 15.78 17.68 -15.16
N LEU A 118 15.11 16.59 -14.79
CA LEU A 118 15.10 16.05 -13.42
C LEU A 118 15.15 14.53 -13.45
N ASN A 119 16.23 13.99 -12.87
CA ASN A 119 16.66 12.59 -12.84
C ASN A 119 15.61 11.61 -12.25
N SER A 120 14.59 11.25 -13.01
CA SER A 120 13.86 10.00 -12.88
C SER A 120 13.71 9.35 -14.26
N PRO A 121 13.79 8.01 -14.37
CA PRO A 121 13.79 7.32 -15.66
C PRO A 121 12.42 7.30 -16.37
N LEU A 122 11.36 7.87 -15.77
CA LEU A 122 10.06 8.00 -16.39
C LEU A 122 9.92 9.35 -17.12
N PRO A 123 9.69 9.37 -18.45
CA PRO A 123 9.41 10.60 -19.17
C PRO A 123 8.24 11.38 -18.52
N GLY A 124 8.47 12.64 -18.15
CA GLY A 124 7.47 13.51 -17.51
C GLY A 124 7.48 13.56 -15.97
N SER A 125 8.32 12.77 -15.29
CA SER A 125 8.56 12.93 -13.84
C SER A 125 9.25 14.25 -13.47
N GLU A 126 9.83 14.89 -14.47
CA GLU A 126 10.62 16.12 -14.37
C GLU A 126 9.77 17.37 -14.10
N LEU A 127 8.44 17.22 -14.22
CA LEU A 127 7.45 18.28 -14.12
C LEU A 127 6.89 18.46 -12.70
N THR A 128 7.28 17.61 -11.76
CA THR A 128 6.78 17.61 -10.38
C THR A 128 7.90 17.30 -9.39
N LYS A 129 8.02 18.10 -8.32
CA LYS A 129 9.02 17.87 -7.25
C LYS A 129 8.73 16.63 -6.40
N GLU A 130 7.48 16.22 -6.29
CA GLU A 130 7.02 15.16 -5.39
C GLU A 130 6.64 13.89 -6.17
N PRO A 131 6.89 12.69 -5.60
CA PRO A 131 6.61 11.42 -6.27
C PRO A 131 5.11 11.10 -6.37
N PHE A 132 4.28 11.68 -5.49
CA PHE A 132 2.82 11.56 -5.51
C PHE A 132 2.16 12.77 -6.18
N ARG A 133 0.86 12.63 -6.48
CA ARG A 133 0.05 13.63 -7.19
C ARG A 133 -1.15 14.07 -6.34
N TRP A 134 -1.79 15.19 -6.71
CA TRP A 134 -2.84 15.85 -5.90
C TRP A 134 -4.04 14.96 -5.55
N ASP A 135 -4.28 13.90 -6.32
CA ASP A 135 -5.36 12.92 -6.17
C ASP A 135 -4.90 11.58 -5.56
N GLN A 136 -3.62 11.44 -5.19
CA GLN A 136 -3.06 10.22 -4.60
C GLN A 136 -2.97 10.35 -3.08
N ARG A 137 -3.72 9.50 -2.37
CA ARG A 137 -3.75 9.48 -0.89
C ARG A 137 -3.11 8.19 -0.38
N LEU A 138 -2.17 8.31 0.56
CA LEU A 138 -1.52 7.16 1.18
C LEU A 138 -2.12 6.85 2.56
N PHE A 139 -2.68 5.65 2.70
CA PHE A 139 -3.09 5.12 3.98
C PHE A 139 -2.12 4.04 4.43
N ALA A 140 -1.73 4.07 5.71
CA ALA A 140 -0.80 3.11 6.27
C ALA A 140 -1.44 2.37 7.45
N LEU A 141 -1.24 1.05 7.48
CA LEU A 141 -1.60 0.18 8.60
C LEU A 141 -0.32 -0.45 9.14
N VAL A 142 0.05 -0.12 10.37
CA VAL A 142 1.19 -0.75 11.06
C VAL A 142 0.66 -1.76 12.06
N LEU A 143 1.04 -3.02 11.87
CA LEU A 143 0.68 -4.11 12.78
C LEU A 143 1.66 -4.13 13.96
N ARG A 144 1.17 -3.87 15.16
CA ARG A 144 1.88 -4.01 16.44
C ARG A 144 1.11 -4.98 17.32
N LEU A 145 1.08 -6.24 16.90
CA LEU A 145 0.37 -7.29 17.60
C LEU A 145 1.28 -7.86 18.71
N PRO A 146 0.80 -7.98 19.95
CA PRO A 146 1.60 -8.55 21.02
C PRO A 146 1.80 -10.05 20.78
N GLY A 147 2.99 -10.56 21.08
CA GLY A 147 3.34 -11.98 20.99
C GLY A 147 2.85 -12.81 22.19
N THR A 148 2.52 -12.16 23.29
CA THR A 148 1.85 -12.74 24.47
C THR A 148 0.46 -12.13 24.61
N MET A 149 -0.46 -12.81 25.30
CA MET A 149 -1.77 -12.23 25.58
C MET A 149 -1.59 -10.97 26.45
N SER A 150 -1.79 -9.79 25.87
CA SER A 150 -1.84 -8.55 26.62
C SER A 150 -3.27 -8.30 27.10
N VAL A 151 -3.46 -8.25 28.42
CA VAL A 151 -4.70 -7.76 29.04
C VAL A 151 -4.63 -6.23 29.13
N GLU A 152 -4.51 -5.55 27.99
CA GLU A 152 -4.62 -4.08 27.98
C GLU A 152 -6.06 -3.70 27.59
N SER A 153 -6.76 -3.08 28.54
CA SER A 153 -8.12 -2.59 28.40
C SER A 153 -8.24 -1.54 27.31
N GLU A 154 -9.31 -1.64 26.54
CA GLU A 154 -9.67 -0.76 25.44
C GLU A 154 -9.58 0.73 25.82
N GLN A 155 -8.71 1.48 25.14
CA GLN A 155 -8.99 2.89 24.85
C GLN A 155 -9.64 2.97 23.47
N LEU A 156 -10.97 3.00 23.48
CA LEU A 156 -11.83 3.12 22.29
C LEU A 156 -11.70 4.47 21.56
N THR A 157 -10.82 5.36 22.00
CA THR A 157 -10.75 6.75 21.51
C THR A 157 -9.30 7.22 21.43
N GLY A 158 -8.71 7.07 20.25
CA GLY A 158 -7.43 7.69 19.91
C GLY A 158 -6.48 6.68 19.27
N VAL A 159 -6.20 6.84 17.98
CA VAL A 159 -5.03 6.22 17.37
C VAL A 159 -3.82 6.85 18.06
N PRO A 160 -3.01 6.09 18.83
CA PRO A 160 -1.82 6.64 19.42
C PRO A 160 -0.87 7.08 18.30
N LEU A 161 -0.35 8.31 18.41
CA LEU A 161 0.65 8.86 17.50
C LEU A 161 1.94 8.06 17.67
N ASP A 162 2.11 7.02 16.87
CA ASP A 162 3.39 6.37 16.71
C ASP A 162 4.24 7.18 15.72
N ASP A 163 5.47 7.50 16.13
CA ASP A 163 6.51 8.17 15.33
C ASP A 163 7.08 7.23 14.24
N SER A 164 6.20 6.57 13.50
CA SER A 164 6.61 5.74 12.38
C SER A 164 7.12 6.62 11.24
N ALA A 165 8.20 6.21 10.58
CA ALA A 165 8.80 6.95 9.46
C ALA A 165 7.84 7.19 8.28
N ILE A 166 6.72 6.44 8.21
CA ILE A 166 5.68 6.61 7.18
C ILE A 166 4.66 7.70 7.52
N THR A 167 4.53 8.11 8.78
CA THR A 167 3.52 9.07 9.25
C THR A 167 3.60 10.40 8.49
N PRO A 168 4.77 11.03 8.30
CA PRO A 168 4.86 12.29 7.54
C PRO A 168 4.39 12.12 6.08
N MET A 169 4.66 10.98 5.45
CA MET A 169 4.23 10.73 4.07
C MET A 169 2.70 10.59 3.96
N CYS A 170 2.06 9.94 4.93
CA CYS A 170 0.60 9.86 5.00
C CYS A 170 -0.04 11.24 5.18
N GLU A 171 0.54 12.11 6.01
CA GLU A 171 0.02 13.46 6.22
C GLU A 171 0.12 14.34 4.97
N VAL A 172 1.28 14.33 4.30
CA VAL A 172 1.50 15.15 3.10
C VAL A 172 0.59 14.72 1.93
N THR A 173 0.27 13.42 1.83
CA THR A 173 -0.68 12.91 0.82
C THR A 173 -2.15 13.09 1.21
N GLY A 174 -2.45 13.70 2.36
CA GLY A 174 -3.82 13.85 2.87
C GLY A 174 -4.50 12.54 3.27
N GLY A 175 -3.70 11.51 3.56
CA GLY A 175 -4.15 10.20 4.01
C GLY A 175 -4.21 10.08 5.54
N LYS A 176 -4.25 8.83 6.03
CA LYS A 176 -4.29 8.53 7.47
C LYS A 176 -3.43 7.33 7.81
N PHE A 177 -2.90 7.34 9.02
CA PHE A 177 -2.12 6.26 9.60
C PHE A 177 -2.94 5.55 10.69
N PHE A 178 -2.85 4.22 10.73
CA PHE A 178 -3.55 3.36 11.68
C PHE A 178 -2.59 2.36 12.30
N VAL A 179 -2.76 2.07 13.60
CA VAL A 179 -1.99 1.03 14.31
C VAL A 179 -2.92 -0.12 14.67
N GLY A 180 -2.66 -1.31 14.12
CA GLY A 180 -3.36 -2.54 14.47
C GLY A 180 -2.71 -3.18 15.70
N ARG A 181 -3.35 -3.09 16.86
CA ARG A 181 -2.85 -3.68 18.13
C ARG A 181 -3.53 -4.99 18.52
N ASN A 182 -4.71 -5.24 17.98
CA ASN A 182 -5.45 -6.49 18.18
C ASN A 182 -5.75 -7.14 16.83
N SER A 183 -5.83 -8.46 16.83
CA SER A 183 -6.04 -9.29 15.64
C SER A 183 -7.49 -9.29 15.12
N VAL A 184 -8.37 -8.47 15.70
CA VAL A 184 -9.75 -8.30 15.22
C VAL A 184 -9.75 -7.16 14.21
N ILE A 185 -9.64 -7.52 12.93
CA ILE A 185 -9.83 -6.63 11.77
C ILE A 185 -11.09 -7.10 11.04
#